data_AF-A0A6J4X9Q6-F1
#
_entry.id   AF-A0A6J4X9Q6-F1
#
_cell.length_a   1.000
_cell.length_b   1.000
_cell.length_c   1.000
_cell.angle_alpha   90.00
_cell.angle_beta   90.00
_cell.angle_gamma   90.00
#
_symmetry.space_group_name_H-M   'P 1'
#
loop_
_entity.id
_entity.type
_entity.pdbx_description
1 polymer ?
#
loop_
_entity_poly.entity_id
_entity_poly.type
_entity_poly.pdbx_seq_one_letter_code
_entity_poly.pdbx_strand_id
1 'polypeptide(L)'
;MYSTDIKKCARQIVKESLNRILAGTYDIPSLEEMKLFLEQNFDHSFDEYLITQKIKRSHPTWSNDQVIEELDRQKRHYENELRVNLRVAALNTIEEMENLIISLNNAIREWKVIHL
;
A
#
# COMPACT_ATOMS: atom_id res chain seq x y z
N MET A 1 5.14 8.91 -4.57
CA MET A 1 5.89 8.06 -3.62
C MET A 1 5.40 6.61 -3.63
N TYR A 2 4.08 6.35 -3.60
CA TYR A 2 3.52 4.99 -3.51
C TYR A 2 3.71 4.05 -4.73
N SER A 3 3.93 4.54 -5.95
CA SER A 3 4.02 3.67 -7.15
C SER A 3 5.14 2.64 -7.09
N THR A 4 6.29 2.99 -6.52
CA THR A 4 7.44 2.09 -6.40
C THR A 4 7.19 0.98 -5.38
N ASP A 5 6.52 1.32 -4.28
CA ASP A 5 6.24 0.41 -3.17
C ASP A 5 5.16 -0.61 -3.53
N ILE A 6 4.13 -0.17 -4.26
CA ILE A 6 3.08 -1.03 -4.85
C ILE A 6 3.70 -2.09 -5.76
N LYS A 7 4.60 -1.69 -6.66
CA LYS A 7 5.26 -2.64 -7.60
C LYS A 7 6.16 -3.64 -6.88
N LYS A 8 6.87 -3.21 -5.84
CA LYS A 8 7.69 -4.11 -5.02
C LYS A 8 6.81 -5.11 -4.28
N CYS A 9 5.71 -4.64 -3.69
CA CYS A 9 4.72 -5.47 -3.01
C CYS A 9 4.16 -6.55 -3.94
N ALA A 10 3.59 -6.15 -5.10
CA ALA A 10 3.04 -7.07 -6.08
C ALA A 10 4.06 -8.16 -6.51
N ARG A 11 5.30 -7.76 -6.78
CA ARG A 11 6.38 -8.69 -7.15
C ARG A 11 6.72 -9.67 -6.04
N GLN A 12 6.78 -9.20 -4.79
CA GLN A 12 7.06 -10.06 -3.66
C GLN A 12 5.97 -11.11 -3.49
N ILE A 13 4.70 -10.70 -3.54
CA ILE A 13 3.55 -11.61 -3.41
C ILE A 13 3.55 -12.66 -4.53
N VAL A 14 3.74 -12.23 -5.78
CA VAL A 14 3.82 -13.14 -6.94
C VAL A 14 5.00 -14.11 -6.79
N LYS A 15 6.16 -13.64 -6.33
CA LYS A 15 7.34 -14.48 -6.11
C LYS A 15 7.10 -15.55 -5.06
N GLU A 16 6.50 -15.18 -3.93
CA GLU A 16 6.15 -16.11 -2.85
C GLU A 16 5.05 -17.11 -3.28
N SER A 17 4.24 -16.73 -4.28
CA SER A 17 3.10 -17.52 -4.76
C SER A 17 3.35 -18.26 -6.09
N LEU A 18 4.57 -18.22 -6.62
CA LEU A 18 4.89 -18.67 -7.98
C LEU A 18 4.43 -20.11 -8.26
N ASN A 19 4.64 -21.04 -7.32
CA ASN A 19 4.23 -22.44 -7.49
C ASN A 19 2.72 -22.60 -7.67
N ARG A 20 1.90 -21.81 -6.96
CA ARG A 20 0.44 -21.84 -7.08
C ARG A 20 -0.01 -21.21 -8.40
N ILE A 21 0.68 -20.14 -8.83
CA ILE A 21 0.41 -19.47 -10.11
C ILE A 21 0.67 -20.43 -11.26
N LEU A 22 1.83 -21.11 -11.25
CA LEU A 22 2.19 -22.10 -12.26
C LEU A 22 1.24 -23.31 -12.28
N ALA A 23 0.70 -23.69 -11.11
CA ALA A 23 -0.30 -24.74 -10.99
C ALA A 23 -1.73 -24.31 -11.40
N GLY A 24 -1.95 -23.01 -11.67
CA GLY A 24 -3.28 -22.47 -11.99
C GLY A 24 -4.25 -22.44 -10.80
N THR A 25 -3.73 -22.55 -9.57
CA THR A 25 -4.51 -22.58 -8.32
C THR A 25 -4.30 -21.33 -7.48
N TYR A 26 -3.80 -20.25 -8.09
CA TYR A 26 -3.56 -19.00 -7.39
C TYR A 26 -4.82 -18.14 -7.41
N ASP A 27 -5.33 -17.83 -6.22
CA ASP A 27 -6.43 -16.89 -6.04
C ASP A 27 -5.87 -15.49 -5.78
N ILE A 28 -6.32 -14.52 -6.58
CA ILE A 28 -5.97 -13.12 -6.38
C ILE A 28 -6.61 -12.63 -5.08
N PRO A 29 -5.85 -11.99 -4.16
CA PRO A 29 -6.39 -11.50 -2.91
C PRO A 29 -7.54 -10.50 -3.11
N SER A 30 -8.52 -10.54 -2.23
CA SER A 30 -9.57 -9.53 -2.17
C SER A 30 -9.01 -8.17 -1.74
N LEU A 31 -9.79 -7.12 -1.96
CA LEU A 31 -9.43 -5.75 -1.56
C LEU A 31 -9.13 -5.65 -0.05
N GLU A 32 -9.92 -6.32 0.79
CA GLU A 32 -9.74 -6.25 2.24
C GLU A 32 -8.53 -7.05 2.72
N GLU A 33 -8.26 -8.21 2.12
CA GLU A 33 -7.03 -8.98 2.39
C GLU A 33 -5.79 -8.18 1.99
N MET A 34 -5.83 -7.51 0.84
CA MET A 34 -4.73 -6.67 0.38
C MET A 34 -4.54 -5.46 1.29
N LYS A 35 -5.61 -4.81 1.75
CA LYS A 35 -5.52 -3.70 2.70
C LYS A 35 -4.86 -4.14 4.01
N LEU A 36 -5.30 -5.26 4.59
CA LEU A 36 -4.69 -5.83 5.80
C LEU A 36 -3.21 -6.16 5.59
N PHE A 37 -2.86 -6.73 4.44
CA PHE A 37 -1.46 -7.00 4.10
C PHE A 37 -0.64 -5.71 4.05
N LEU A 38 -1.14 -4.67 3.37
CA LEU A 38 -0.45 -3.40 3.27
C LEU A 38 -0.30 -2.72 4.65
N GLU A 39 -1.34 -2.74 5.47
CA GLU A 39 -1.31 -2.19 6.84
C GLU A 39 -0.25 -2.86 7.72
N GLN A 40 -0.01 -4.16 7.55
CA GLN A 40 0.99 -4.90 8.33
C GLN A 40 2.42 -4.71 7.83
N ASN A 41 2.60 -4.38 6.55
CA ASN A 41 3.91 -4.38 5.89
C ASN A 41 4.43 -2.97 5.56
N PHE A 42 3.60 -1.94 5.65
CA PHE A 42 3.99 -0.57 5.39
C PHE A 42 3.85 0.29 6.64
N ASP A 43 4.93 1.02 6.97
CA ASP A 43 4.95 1.93 8.10
C ASP A 43 4.22 3.24 7.77
N HIS A 44 3.29 3.62 8.64
CA HIS A 44 2.39 4.76 8.49
C HIS A 44 2.31 5.56 9.80
N SER A 45 3.46 5.84 10.41
CA SER A 45 3.56 6.58 11.66
C SER A 45 3.13 8.05 11.54
N PHE A 46 2.26 8.50 12.45
CA PHE A 46 1.98 9.92 12.69
C PHE A 46 2.86 10.42 13.85
N ASP A 47 3.86 11.26 13.56
CA ASP A 47 4.75 11.83 14.58
C ASP A 47 4.07 13.01 15.27
N GLU A 48 3.32 12.71 16.34
CA GLU A 48 2.62 13.71 17.14
C GLU A 48 3.56 14.79 17.68
N TYR A 49 4.80 14.45 18.02
CA TYR A 49 5.75 15.40 18.58
C TYR A 49 6.18 16.43 17.53
N LEU A 50 6.62 15.97 16.36
CA LEU A 50 7.00 16.86 15.26
C LEU A 50 5.84 17.74 14.79
N ILE A 51 4.64 17.17 14.69
CA ILE A 51 3.43 17.91 14.32
C ILE A 51 3.13 18.98 15.39
N THR A 52 3.16 18.61 16.67
CA THR A 52 2.95 19.55 17.78
C THR A 52 3.94 20.72 17.74
N GLN A 53 5.22 20.44 17.52
CA GLN A 53 6.24 21.50 17.40
C GLN A 53 5.99 22.41 16.20
N LYS A 54 5.54 21.85 15.07
CA LYS A 54 5.14 22.65 13.90
C LYS A 54 3.95 23.56 14.21
N ILE A 55 2.90 23.05 14.86
CA ILE A 55 1.71 23.84 15.24
C ILE A 55 2.11 24.99 16.15
N LYS A 56 2.88 24.72 17.22
CA LYS A 56 3.36 25.75 18.16
C LYS A 56 4.21 26.81 17.48
N ARG A 57 5.05 26.42 16.51
CA ARG A 57 5.88 27.35 15.74
C ARG A 57 5.04 28.23 14.81
N SER A 58 4.01 27.67 14.18
CA SER A 58 3.11 28.41 13.28
C SER A 58 2.13 29.30 14.04
N HIS A 59 1.80 28.95 15.27
CA HIS A 59 0.84 29.68 16.12
C HIS A 59 1.39 29.93 17.53
N PRO A 60 2.35 30.86 17.70
CA PRO A 60 3.05 31.06 18.97
C PRO A 60 2.16 31.59 20.10
N THR A 61 1.03 32.23 19.76
CA THR A 61 0.09 32.84 20.71
C THR A 61 -1.05 31.93 21.11
N TRP A 62 -1.14 30.73 20.53
CA TRP A 62 -2.21 29.78 20.85
C TRP A 62 -2.02 29.17 22.24
N SER A 63 -3.14 28.94 22.92
CA SER A 63 -3.15 28.17 24.16
C SER A 63 -2.83 26.71 23.87
N ASN A 64 -2.44 25.96 24.91
CA ASN A 64 -2.23 24.52 24.78
C ASN A 64 -3.50 23.80 24.31
N ASP A 65 -4.69 24.23 24.74
CA ASP A 65 -5.96 23.63 24.33
C ASP A 65 -6.18 23.78 22.81
N GLN A 66 -5.90 24.96 22.26
CA GLN A 66 -5.98 25.20 20.82
C GLN A 66 -4.97 24.35 20.03
N VAL A 67 -3.77 24.13 20.58
CA VAL A 67 -2.76 23.26 19.96
C VAL A 67 -3.22 21.80 19.96
N ILE A 68 -3.84 21.32 21.05
CA ILE A 68 -4.35 19.95 21.16
C ILE A 68 -5.52 19.74 20.17
N GLU A 69 -6.46 20.69 20.09
CA GLU A 69 -7.58 20.59 19.14
C GLU A 69 -7.11 20.51 17.68
N GLU A 70 -6.10 21.30 17.31
CA GLU A 70 -5.53 21.27 15.96
C GLU A 70 -4.72 19.98 15.71
N LEU A 71 -4.00 19.48 16.71
CA LEU A 71 -3.31 18.18 16.62
C LEU A 71 -4.32 17.05 16.34
N ASP A 72 -5.44 17.01 17.07
CA ASP A 72 -6.51 16.04 16.87
C ASP A 72 -7.18 16.17 15.50
N ARG A 73 -7.29 17.40 14.98
CA ARG A 73 -7.79 17.65 13.63
C ARG A 73 -6.84 17.10 12.58
N GLN A 74 -5.54 17.35 12.72
CA GLN A 74 -4.53 16.86 11.78
C GLN A 74 -4.38 15.34 11.84
N LYS A 75 -4.49 14.75 13.04
CA LYS A 75 -4.48 13.30 13.21
C LYS A 75 -5.66 12.64 12.49
N ARG A 76 -6.87 13.15 12.67
CA ARG A 76 -8.06 12.67 11.93
C ARG A 76 -7.93 12.85 10.42
N HIS A 77 -7.34 13.96 9.97
CA HIS A 77 -7.07 14.17 8.55
C HIS A 77 -6.09 13.12 8.01
N TYR A 78 -4.98 12.91 8.73
CA TYR A 78 -3.96 11.92 8.38
C TYR A 78 -4.54 10.51 8.30
N GLU A 79 -5.33 10.08 9.30
CA GLU A 79 -5.99 8.77 9.31
C GLU A 79 -6.94 8.60 8.13
N ASN A 80 -7.70 9.63 7.77
CA ASN A 80 -8.60 9.60 6.62
C ASN A 80 -7.82 9.49 5.30
N GLU A 81 -6.76 10.29 5.13
CA GLU A 81 -5.89 10.21 3.96
C GLU A 81 -5.21 8.84 3.86
N LEU A 82 -4.73 8.32 4.99
CA LEU A 82 -4.11 7.00 5.07
C LEU A 82 -5.09 5.92 4.60
N ARG A 83 -6.34 5.94 5.07
CA ARG A 83 -7.36 4.97 4.65
C ARG A 83 -7.64 5.03 3.14
N VAL A 84 -7.70 6.23 2.57
CA VAL A 84 -7.88 6.42 1.12
C VAL A 84 -6.66 5.91 0.36
N ASN A 85 -5.46 6.27 0.81
CA ASN A 85 -4.20 5.86 0.19
C ASN A 85 -4.01 4.34 0.22
N LEU A 86 -4.34 3.68 1.34
CA LEU A 86 -4.31 2.22 1.47
C LEU A 86 -5.27 1.55 0.50
N ARG A 87 -6.49 2.07 0.36
CA ARG A 87 -7.46 1.55 -0.61
C ARG A 87 -6.94 1.67 -2.04
N VAL A 88 -6.38 2.82 -2.41
CA VAL A 88 -5.81 3.03 -3.76
C VAL A 88 -4.60 2.13 -3.98
N ALA A 89 -3.70 2.03 -3.01
CA ALA A 89 -2.53 1.16 -3.09
C ALA A 89 -2.92 -0.32 -3.23
N ALA A 90 -3.95 -0.76 -2.50
CA ALA A 90 -4.46 -2.12 -2.61
C ALA A 90 -4.99 -2.44 -4.00
N LEU A 91 -5.83 -1.55 -4.56
CA LEU A 91 -6.35 -1.70 -5.92
C LEU A 91 -5.24 -1.76 -6.96
N ASN A 92 -4.29 -0.82 -6.90
CA ASN A 92 -3.16 -0.78 -7.81
C ASN A 92 -2.26 -2.03 -7.68
N THR A 93 -2.11 -2.58 -6.47
CA THR A 93 -1.30 -3.78 -6.24
C THR A 93 -1.98 -5.00 -6.86
N ILE A 94 -3.30 -5.13 -6.70
CA ILE A 94 -4.11 -6.18 -7.33
C ILE A 94 -3.97 -6.11 -8.86
N GLU A 95 -4.14 -4.92 -9.44
CA GLU A 95 -3.99 -4.72 -10.90
C GLU A 95 -2.58 -5.09 -11.40
N GLU A 96 -1.53 -4.70 -10.67
CA GLU A 96 -0.16 -5.06 -11.02
C GLU A 96 0.06 -6.59 -10.94
N MET A 97 -0.54 -7.27 -9.95
CA MET A 97 -0.48 -8.73 -9.84
C MET A 97 -1.16 -9.41 -11.02
N GLU A 98 -2.35 -8.95 -11.43
CA GLU A 98 -3.05 -9.45 -12.62
C GLU A 98 -2.17 -9.31 -13.87
N ASN A 99 -1.59 -8.13 -14.07
CA ASN A 99 -0.69 -7.87 -15.20
C ASN A 99 0.55 -8.76 -15.18
N LEU A 100 1.16 -8.98 -14.01
CA LEU A 100 2.32 -9.87 -13.86
C LEU A 100 1.96 -11.32 -14.18
N ILE A 101 0.80 -11.81 -13.73
CA ILE A 101 0.32 -13.16 -14.02
C ILE A 101 0.07 -13.33 -15.53
N ILE A 102 -0.58 -12.36 -16.18
CA ILE A 102 -0.79 -12.37 -17.64
C ILE A 102 0.54 -12.41 -18.38
N SER A 103 1.50 -11.56 -18.00
CA SER A 103 2.82 -11.52 -18.59
C SER A 103 3.58 -12.85 -18.43
N LEU A 104 3.50 -13.46 -17.25
CA LEU A 104 4.11 -14.76 -16.98
C LEU A 104 3.50 -15.87 -17.86
N ASN A 105 2.17 -15.90 -17.97
CA ASN A 105 1.47 -16.88 -18.80
C ASN A 105 1.85 -16.75 -20.29
N ASN A 106 1.99 -15.52 -20.78
CA ASN A 106 2.47 -15.28 -22.14
C ASN A 106 3.91 -15.78 -22.34
N ALA A 107 4.82 -15.47 -21.41
CA ALA A 107 6.20 -15.94 -21.46
C ALA A 107 6.30 -17.48 -21.44
N ILE A 108 5.47 -18.15 -20.62
CA ILE A 108 5.40 -19.62 -20.58
C ILE A 108 4.88 -20.17 -21.92
N ARG A 109 3.85 -19.55 -22.51
CA ARG A 109 3.29 -19.96 -23.80
C ARG A 109 4.33 -19.84 -24.91
N GLU A 110 5.05 -18.72 -24.98
CA GLU A 110 6.13 -18.50 -25.94
C GLU A 110 7.25 -19.53 -25.77
N TRP A 111 7.68 -19.78 -24.53
CA TRP A 111 8.70 -20.78 -24.24
C TRP A 111 8.27 -22.17 -24.72
N LYS A 112 7.02 -22.56 -24.49
CA LYS A 112 6.45 -23.84 -24.95
C LYS A 112 6.47 -23.95 -26.48
N VAL A 113 6.09 -22.89 -27.21
CA VAL A 113 6.13 -22.92 -28.69
C VAL A 113 7.54 -23.13 -29.25
N ILE A 114 8.57 -22.65 -28.55
CA ILE A 114 9.97 -22.79 -28.98
C ILE A 114 10.55 -24.17 -28.64
N HIS A 115 10.14 -24.77 -27.52
CA HIS A 115 10.81 -25.94 -26.94
C HIS A 115 9.97 -27.22 -26.91
N LEU A 116 8.70 -27.17 -27.31
CA LEU A 116 7.78 -28.30 -27.48
C LEU A 116 7.25 -28.32 -28.91
#